data_AF-A0A7W1L0D8-F1
#
_entry.id   AF-A0A7W1L0D8-F1
#
_cell.length_a   1.000
_cell.length_b   1.000
_cell.length_c   1.000
_cell.angle_alpha   90.00
_cell.angle_beta   90.00
_cell.angle_gamma   90.00
#
_symmetry.space_group_name_H-M   'P 1'
#
loop_
_entity.id
_entity.type
_entity.pdbx_description
1 polymer ?
#
loop_
_entity_poly.entity_id
_entity_poly.type
_entity_poly.pdbx_seq_one_letter_code
_entity_poly.pdbx_strand_id
1 'polypeptide(L)'
;MNTINQGSEGRNVDARQRTLLILWFMILMSVGFMFFLTLVIQRPAAGGGDNTLLWVFAAVSIFPFLLSFVIKRKLLVQSVREQKIALVQSAMIVAVALCESVSLFGMMVYFTTTTPYYYVFFIVSVIGILLHMPRRDQLLAASYKTPV
;
A
#
# COMPACT_ATOMS: atom_id res chain seq x y z
N MET A 1 -15.15 37.76 4.18
CA MET A 1 -14.43 36.53 4.62
C MET A 1 -15.44 35.63 5.31
N ASN A 2 -15.94 34.59 4.64
CA ASN A 2 -17.14 33.86 5.05
C ASN A 2 -16.76 32.65 5.94
N THR A 3 -16.92 32.78 7.26
CA THR A 3 -16.52 31.78 8.27
C THR A 3 -17.31 30.48 8.20
N ILE A 4 -18.52 30.49 7.61
CA ILE A 4 -19.42 29.33 7.56
C ILE A 4 -18.90 28.23 6.60
N ASN A 5 -18.21 28.60 5.50
CA ASN A 5 -17.69 27.61 4.54
C ASN A 5 -16.40 26.91 5.02
N GLN A 6 -15.62 27.52 5.90
CA GLN A 6 -14.40 26.89 6.43
C GLN A 6 -14.71 25.69 7.34
N GLY A 7 -15.84 25.73 8.06
CA GLY A 7 -16.26 24.66 8.97
C GLY A 7 -16.88 23.43 8.30
N SER A 8 -17.30 23.53 7.03
CA SER A 8 -17.82 22.40 6.24
C SER A 8 -16.70 21.70 5.45
N GLU A 9 -15.76 22.45 4.88
CA GLU A 9 -14.61 21.90 4.15
C GLU A 9 -13.65 21.14 5.08
N GLY A 10 -13.31 21.69 6.25
CA GLY A 10 -12.45 21.01 7.23
C GLY A 10 -13.03 19.67 7.69
N ARG A 11 -14.35 19.61 7.91
CA ARG A 11 -15.07 18.39 8.31
C ARG A 11 -15.06 17.31 7.23
N ASN A 12 -15.06 17.71 5.96
CA ASN A 12 -15.00 16.80 4.81
C ASN A 12 -13.58 16.21 4.64
N VAL A 13 -12.54 17.01 4.87
CA VAL A 13 -11.14 16.54 4.85
C VAL A 13 -10.90 15.51 5.96
N ASP A 14 -11.40 15.76 7.17
CA ASP A 14 -11.25 14.84 8.31
C ASP A 14 -11.97 13.50 8.06
N ALA A 15 -13.18 13.52 7.51
CA ALA A 15 -13.90 12.32 7.13
C ALA A 15 -13.14 11.50 6.10
N ARG A 16 -12.59 12.14 5.05
CA ARG A 16 -11.79 11.47 4.02
C ARG A 16 -10.49 10.91 4.57
N GLN A 17 -9.83 11.62 5.48
CA GLN A 17 -8.63 11.13 6.15
C GLN A 17 -8.94 9.87 6.96
N ARG A 18 -10.06 9.84 7.70
CA ARG A 18 -10.50 8.64 8.42
C ARG A 18 -10.73 7.47 7.48
N THR A 19 -11.42 7.68 6.36
CA THR A 19 -11.59 6.63 5.34
C THR A 19 -10.25 6.10 4.83
N LEU A 20 -9.29 6.98 4.54
CA LEU A 20 -7.96 6.56 4.10
C LEU A 20 -7.19 5.77 5.16
N LEU A 21 -7.29 6.16 6.43
CA LEU A 21 -6.69 5.41 7.54
C LEU A 21 -7.32 4.04 7.70
N ILE A 22 -8.64 3.93 7.58
CA ILE A 22 -9.36 2.65 7.62
C ILE A 22 -8.89 1.75 6.48
N LEU A 23 -8.86 2.26 5.24
CA LEU A 23 -8.40 1.49 4.08
C LEU A 23 -6.94 1.06 4.22
N TRP A 24 -6.07 1.97 4.65
CA TRP A 24 -4.66 1.66 4.91
C TRP A 24 -4.51 0.55 5.95
N PHE A 25 -5.26 0.62 7.05
CA PHE A 25 -5.23 -0.40 8.10
C PHE A 25 -5.82 -1.73 7.63
N MET A 26 -6.89 -1.71 6.83
CA MET A 26 -7.47 -2.93 6.24
C MET A 26 -6.46 -3.68 5.38
N ILE A 27 -5.70 -2.98 4.53
CA ILE A 27 -4.68 -3.62 3.69
C ILE A 27 -3.47 -4.06 4.53
N LEU A 28 -3.10 -3.32 5.58
CA LEU A 28 -2.08 -3.81 6.51
C LEU A 28 -2.51 -5.12 7.19
N MET A 29 -3.78 -5.21 7.58
CA MET A 29 -4.36 -6.41 8.18
C MET A 29 -4.48 -7.56 7.19
N SER A 30 -4.74 -7.32 5.90
CA SER A 30 -4.75 -8.39 4.89
C SER A 30 -3.38 -9.05 4.74
N VAL A 31 -2.29 -8.28 4.78
CA VAL A 31 -0.92 -8.84 4.82
C VAL A 31 -0.70 -9.71 6.06
N GLY A 32 -1.15 -9.25 7.22
CA GLY A 32 -1.09 -10.03 8.47
C GLY A 32 -1.91 -11.33 8.38
N PHE A 33 -3.08 -11.27 7.76
CA PHE A 33 -3.92 -12.44 7.52
C PHE A 33 -3.26 -13.44 6.55
N MET A 34 -2.68 -12.98 5.45
CA MET A 34 -1.92 -13.85 4.52
C MET A 34 -0.74 -14.52 5.24
N PHE A 35 -0.01 -13.79 6.09
CA PHE A 35 1.05 -14.36 6.89
C PHE A 35 0.52 -15.42 7.87
N PHE A 36 -0.59 -15.13 8.55
CA PHE A 36 -1.25 -16.07 9.45
C PHE A 36 -1.67 -17.37 8.72
N LEU A 37 -2.15 -17.28 7.48
CA LEU A 37 -2.46 -18.46 6.67
C LEU A 37 -1.23 -19.35 6.45
N THR A 38 -0.02 -18.78 6.34
CA THR A 38 1.22 -19.57 6.25
C THR A 38 1.59 -20.30 7.55
N LEU A 39 0.98 -19.93 8.69
CA LEU A 39 1.19 -20.63 9.96
C LEU A 39 0.20 -21.79 10.13
N VAL A 40 -1.00 -21.64 9.59
CA VAL A 40 -2.08 -22.64 9.74
C VAL A 40 -2.05 -23.69 8.63
N ILE A 41 -1.71 -23.29 7.40
CA ILE A 41 -1.72 -24.19 6.25
C ILE A 41 -0.36 -24.89 6.15
N GLN A 42 -0.36 -26.22 6.24
CA GLN A 42 0.85 -27.02 6.09
C GLN A 42 1.41 -26.91 4.67
N ARG A 43 2.75 -26.85 4.56
CA ARG A 43 3.42 -26.83 3.25
C ARG A 43 3.25 -28.18 2.55
N PRO A 44 3.08 -28.18 1.22
CA PRO A 44 3.27 -29.39 0.44
C PRO A 44 4.67 -29.95 0.69
N ALA A 45 4.80 -31.28 0.79
CA ALA A 45 6.09 -31.94 0.85
C ALA A 45 6.79 -31.82 -0.52
N ALA A 46 7.37 -30.66 -0.82
CA ALA A 46 8.11 -30.41 -2.05
C ALA A 46 9.57 -30.86 -1.87
N GLY A 47 10.04 -31.72 -2.78
CA GLY A 47 11.40 -32.27 -2.77
C GLY A 47 12.44 -31.20 -3.13
N GLY A 48 13.49 -31.09 -2.31
CA GLY A 48 14.70 -30.28 -2.58
C GLY A 48 14.48 -28.76 -2.46
N GLY A 49 15.22 -28.11 -1.56
CA GLY A 49 15.18 -26.65 -1.40
C GLY A 49 15.84 -25.92 -2.56
N ASP A 50 15.10 -25.68 -3.65
CA ASP A 50 15.55 -24.83 -4.73
C ASP A 50 15.30 -23.35 -4.39
N ASN A 51 16.38 -22.63 -4.07
CA ASN A 51 16.35 -21.20 -3.79
C ASN A 51 16.20 -20.33 -5.06
N THR A 52 16.26 -20.92 -6.25
CA THR A 52 16.15 -20.18 -7.53
C THR A 52 14.81 -19.46 -7.63
N LEU A 53 13.71 -20.14 -7.29
CA LEU A 53 12.37 -19.57 -7.28
C LEU A 53 12.26 -18.39 -6.31
N LEU A 54 12.89 -18.48 -5.13
CA LEU A 54 12.92 -17.37 -4.17
C LEU A 54 13.54 -16.12 -4.78
N TRP A 55 14.69 -16.26 -5.45
CA TRP A 55 15.38 -15.12 -6.06
C TRP A 55 14.60 -14.53 -7.25
N VAL A 56 13.94 -15.38 -8.04
CA VAL A 56 13.05 -14.93 -9.12
C VAL A 56 11.89 -14.10 -8.57
N PHE A 57 11.18 -14.61 -7.56
CA PHE A 57 10.09 -13.86 -6.94
C PHE A 57 10.59 -12.61 -6.22
N ALA A 58 11.77 -12.65 -5.60
CA ALA A 58 12.37 -11.47 -4.98
C ALA A 58 12.62 -10.38 -6.03
N ALA A 59 13.26 -10.71 -7.14
CA ALA A 59 13.51 -9.79 -8.24
C ALA A 59 12.21 -9.21 -8.82
N VAL A 60 11.20 -10.05 -9.05
CA VAL A 60 9.89 -9.62 -9.57
C VAL A 60 9.16 -8.72 -8.56
N SER A 61 9.25 -8.99 -7.27
CA SER A 61 8.57 -8.22 -6.22
C SER A 61 9.15 -6.82 -5.99
N ILE A 62 10.42 -6.58 -6.35
CA ILE A 62 11.04 -5.25 -6.30
C ILE A 62 10.32 -4.29 -7.23
N PHE A 63 9.85 -4.76 -8.39
CA PHE A 63 9.20 -3.91 -9.39
C PHE A 63 7.92 -3.24 -8.87
N PRO A 64 6.87 -3.95 -8.39
CA PRO A 64 5.69 -3.31 -7.83
C PRO A 64 6.00 -2.49 -6.58
N PHE A 65 6.97 -2.93 -5.76
CA PHE A 65 7.41 -2.17 -4.59
C PHE A 65 7.94 -0.78 -4.99
N LEU A 66 8.86 -0.70 -5.95
CA LEU A 66 9.38 0.60 -6.42
C LEU A 66 8.31 1.40 -7.18
N LEU A 67 7.49 0.71 -7.98
CA LEU A 67 6.42 1.31 -8.76
C LEU A 67 5.38 2.00 -7.86
N SER A 68 5.14 1.48 -6.66
CA SER A 68 4.22 2.07 -5.68
C SER A 68 4.58 3.53 -5.34
N PHE A 69 5.87 3.83 -5.14
CA PHE A 69 6.36 5.18 -4.86
C PHE A 69 6.21 6.11 -6.06
N VAL A 70 6.55 5.62 -7.26
CA VAL A 70 6.47 6.39 -8.49
C VAL A 70 5.03 6.75 -8.82
N ILE A 71 4.12 5.77 -8.77
CA ILE A 71 2.69 5.98 -9.06
C ILE A 71 2.07 6.90 -8.01
N LYS A 72 2.33 6.69 -6.72
CA LYS A 72 1.83 7.58 -5.66
C LYS A 72 2.26 9.02 -5.92
N ARG A 73 3.54 9.25 -6.19
CA ARG A 73 4.07 10.60 -6.45
C ARG A 73 3.40 11.23 -7.66
N LYS A 74 3.28 10.49 -8.77
CA LYS A 74 2.63 10.99 -10.00
C LYS A 74 1.18 11.39 -9.73
N LEU A 75 0.40 10.54 -9.07
CA LEU A 75 -1.02 10.80 -8.79
C LEU A 75 -1.22 11.94 -7.78
N LEU A 76 -0.34 12.09 -6.78
CA LEU A 76 -0.39 13.22 -5.85
C LEU A 76 -0.05 14.55 -6.54
N VAL A 77 0.94 14.58 -7.44
CA VAL A 77 1.23 15.79 -8.22
C VAL A 77 0.03 16.14 -9.11
N GLN A 78 -0.58 15.13 -9.73
CA GLN A 78 -1.78 15.32 -10.55
C GLN A 78 -2.98 15.79 -9.72
N SER A 79 -3.14 15.30 -8.48
CA SER A 79 -4.24 15.71 -7.60
C SER A 79 -4.16 17.18 -7.21
N VAL A 80 -2.95 17.71 -7.01
CA VAL A 80 -2.72 19.13 -6.73
C VAL A 80 -2.95 19.97 -7.99
N ARG A 81 -2.46 19.51 -9.16
CA ARG A 81 -2.65 20.24 -10.42
C ARG A 81 -4.13 20.34 -10.83
N GLU A 82 -4.87 19.25 -10.66
CA GLU A 82 -6.29 19.18 -11.05
C GLU A 82 -7.25 19.55 -9.92
N GLN A 83 -6.74 19.81 -8.70
CA GLN A 83 -7.54 20.08 -7.50
C GLN A 83 -8.62 19.00 -7.27
N LYS A 84 -8.23 17.74 -7.48
CA LYS A 84 -9.12 16.57 -7.38
C LYS A 84 -8.68 15.68 -6.22
N ILE A 85 -9.39 15.78 -5.10
CA ILE A 85 -9.13 14.99 -3.89
C ILE A 85 -9.29 13.48 -4.15
N ALA A 86 -10.14 13.06 -5.10
CA ALA A 86 -10.30 11.65 -5.47
C ALA A 86 -8.98 11.01 -5.95
N LEU A 87 -8.11 11.78 -6.63
CA LEU A 87 -6.80 11.30 -7.06
C LEU A 87 -5.87 11.00 -5.88
N VAL A 88 -6.01 11.68 -4.75
CA VAL A 88 -5.27 11.36 -3.50
C VAL A 88 -5.69 9.98 -2.99
N GLN A 89 -6.99 9.67 -3.04
CA GLN A 89 -7.48 8.36 -2.61
C GLN A 89 -6.98 7.25 -3.52
N SER A 90 -7.06 7.44 -4.84
CA SER A 90 -6.51 6.49 -5.81
C SER A 90 -5.00 6.30 -5.64
N ALA A 91 -4.25 7.39 -5.41
CA ALA A 91 -2.80 7.32 -5.16
C ALA A 91 -2.48 6.43 -3.96
N MET A 92 -3.26 6.56 -2.88
CA MET A 92 -3.09 5.79 -1.66
C MET A 92 -3.43 4.32 -1.85
N ILE A 93 -4.59 4.02 -2.43
CA ILE A 93 -5.05 2.64 -2.64
C ILE A 93 -4.06 1.89 -3.55
N VAL A 94 -3.69 2.49 -4.68
CA VAL A 94 -2.78 1.84 -5.65
C VAL A 94 -1.40 1.61 -5.04
N ALA A 95 -0.86 2.56 -4.28
CA ALA A 95 0.45 2.41 -3.67
C ALA A 95 0.47 1.26 -2.65
N VAL A 96 -0.53 1.22 -1.76
CA VAL A 96 -0.60 0.20 -0.71
C VAL A 96 -0.92 -1.18 -1.31
N ALA A 97 -1.78 -1.27 -2.33
CA ALA A 97 -2.06 -2.52 -3.05
C ALA A 97 -0.81 -3.07 -3.78
N LEU A 98 0.03 -2.19 -4.34
CA LEU A 98 1.31 -2.60 -4.92
C LEU A 98 2.28 -3.14 -3.86
N CYS A 99 2.29 -2.58 -2.65
CA CYS A 99 3.05 -3.16 -1.54
C CYS A 99 2.49 -4.52 -1.12
N GLU A 100 1.17 -4.67 -1.03
CA GLU A 100 0.51 -5.95 -0.70
C GLU A 100 0.86 -7.07 -1.70
N SER A 101 1.05 -6.74 -2.98
CA SER A 101 1.49 -7.71 -3.98
C SER A 101 2.82 -8.38 -3.64
N VAL A 102 3.71 -7.70 -2.90
CA VAL A 102 4.98 -8.28 -2.41
C VAL A 102 4.71 -9.44 -1.45
N SER A 103 3.75 -9.31 -0.54
CA SER A 103 3.34 -10.40 0.35
C SER A 103 2.64 -11.55 -0.39
N LEU A 104 1.90 -11.28 -1.47
CA LEU A 104 1.36 -12.34 -2.32
C LEU A 104 2.49 -13.17 -2.95
N PHE A 105 3.58 -12.54 -3.41
CA PHE A 105 4.75 -13.28 -3.86
C PHE A 105 5.40 -14.09 -2.73
N GLY A 106 5.47 -13.54 -1.50
CA GLY A 106 5.90 -14.29 -0.32
C GLY A 106 5.06 -15.53 -0.04
N MET A 107 3.74 -15.42 -0.20
CA MET A 107 2.80 -16.54 -0.07
C MET A 107 2.99 -17.58 -1.19
N MET A 108 3.23 -17.14 -2.43
CA MET A 108 3.58 -18.04 -3.53
C MET A 108 4.88 -18.80 -3.26
N VAL A 109 5.92 -18.12 -2.75
CA VAL A 109 7.18 -18.75 -2.33
C VAL A 109 6.93 -19.78 -1.22
N TYR A 110 6.06 -19.48 -0.26
CA TYR A 110 5.70 -20.42 0.81
C TYR A 110 5.08 -21.73 0.28
N PHE A 111 4.18 -21.66 -0.71
CA PHE A 111 3.52 -22.84 -1.26
C PHE A 111 4.34 -23.60 -2.29
N THR A 112 5.25 -22.93 -2.98
CA THR A 112 6.03 -23.51 -4.08
C THR A 112 7.42 -23.97 -3.67
N THR A 113 7.95 -23.48 -2.54
CA THR A 113 9.31 -23.79 -2.07
C THR A 113 9.33 -24.25 -0.62
N THR A 114 10.39 -24.97 -0.23
CA THR A 114 10.63 -25.39 1.17
C THR A 114 11.48 -24.40 1.95
N THR A 115 11.86 -23.27 1.34
CA THR A 115 12.80 -22.32 1.92
C THR A 115 12.20 -21.57 3.12
N PRO A 116 12.96 -21.37 4.21
CA PRO A 116 12.46 -20.66 5.40
C PRO A 116 12.35 -19.14 5.20
N TYR A 117 13.02 -18.55 4.21
CA TYR A 117 13.15 -17.08 4.03
C TYR A 117 11.94 -16.37 3.40
N TYR A 118 10.83 -17.08 3.13
CA TYR A 118 9.61 -16.49 2.55
C TYR A 118 9.03 -15.31 3.37
N TYR A 119 9.26 -15.30 4.70
CA TYR A 119 8.76 -14.24 5.59
C TYR A 119 9.33 -12.85 5.27
N VAL A 120 10.50 -12.78 4.60
CA VAL A 120 11.15 -11.52 4.21
C VAL A 120 10.22 -10.68 3.32
N PHE A 121 9.46 -11.31 2.42
CA PHE A 121 8.49 -10.64 1.56
C PHE A 121 7.37 -9.96 2.35
N PHE A 122 6.89 -10.58 3.43
CA PHE A 122 5.89 -10.01 4.31
C PHE A 122 6.45 -8.80 5.08
N ILE A 123 7.69 -8.90 5.57
CA ILE A 123 8.37 -7.78 6.24
C ILE A 123 8.50 -6.59 5.27
N VAL A 124 8.97 -6.83 4.05
CA VAL A 124 9.11 -5.78 3.02
C VAL A 124 7.75 -5.17 2.66
N SER A 125 6.71 -5.99 2.50
CA SER A 125 5.33 -5.52 2.27
C SER A 125 4.86 -4.59 3.39
N VAL A 126 4.99 -5.01 4.65
CA VAL A 126 4.64 -4.19 5.82
C VAL A 126 5.42 -2.88 5.84
N ILE A 127 6.74 -2.92 5.65
CA ILE A 127 7.56 -1.70 5.58
C ILE A 127 7.06 -0.77 4.47
N GLY A 128 6.77 -1.28 3.29
CA GLY A 128 6.20 -0.51 2.18
C GLY A 128 4.88 0.16 2.56
N ILE A 129 3.95 -0.60 3.13
CA ILE A 129 2.66 -0.09 3.59
C ILE A 129 2.84 1.01 4.64
N LEU A 130 3.73 0.82 5.61
CA LEU A 130 4.06 1.82 6.64
C LEU A 130 4.62 3.11 6.04
N LEU A 131 5.54 3.01 5.06
CA LEU A 131 6.08 4.17 4.35
C LEU A 131 5.01 4.93 3.56
N HIS A 132 3.92 4.26 3.19
CA HIS A 132 2.81 4.86 2.48
C HIS A 132 1.74 5.49 3.37
N MET A 133 1.92 5.63 4.69
CA MET A 133 0.94 6.22 5.63
C MET A 133 0.21 7.47 5.09
N PRO A 134 -1.13 7.53 5.21
CA PRO A 134 -1.92 8.66 4.71
C PRO A 134 -1.67 9.91 5.57
N ARG A 135 -1.34 11.03 4.92
CA ARG A 135 -1.07 12.32 5.58
C ARG A 135 -2.15 13.34 5.26
N ARG A 136 -2.59 14.10 6.27
CA ARG A 136 -3.61 15.15 6.13
C ARG A 136 -3.20 16.22 5.11
N ASP A 137 -1.91 16.57 5.08
CA ASP A 137 -1.36 17.61 4.21
C ASP A 137 -1.61 17.33 2.72
N GLN A 138 -1.64 16.04 2.33
CA GLN A 138 -1.90 15.63 0.95
C GLN A 138 -3.35 15.94 0.52
N LEU A 139 -4.30 15.82 1.45
CA LEU A 139 -5.70 16.18 1.21
C LEU A 139 -5.90 17.69 1.18
N LEU A 140 -5.22 18.43 2.07
CA LEU A 140 -5.27 19.89 2.10
C LEU A 140 -4.71 20.50 0.82
N ALA A 141 -3.54 20.03 0.36
CA ALA A 141 -2.90 20.51 -0.86
C ALA A 141 -3.76 20.29 -2.13
N ALA A 142 -4.60 19.25 -2.15
CA ALA A 142 -5.50 18.96 -3.26
C ALA A 142 -6.87 19.65 -3.14
N SER A 143 -7.15 20.35 -2.02
CA SER A 143 -8.43 21.00 -1.74
C SER A 143 -8.38 22.53 -1.83
N TYR A 144 -7.22 23.15 -1.61
CA TYR A 144 -7.09 24.61 -1.66
C TYR A 144 -6.99 25.12 -3.10
N LYS A 145 -8.03 25.82 -3.57
CA LYS A 145 -7.91 26.72 -4.73
C LYS A 145 -6.93 27.83 -4.35
N THR A 146 -5.74 27.85 -4.95
CA THR A 146 -4.94 29.07 -5.01
C THR A 146 -5.72 30.07 -5.87
N PRO A 147 -6.18 31.21 -5.34
CA PRO A 147 -6.67 32.28 -6.20
C PRO A 147 -5.47 32.77 -7.02
N VAL A 148 -5.55 32.59 -8.35
CA VAL A 148 -4.75 33.35 -9.31
C VAL A 148 -5.38 34.70 -9.51
#